data_AF-A0A0F9N400-F1
#
_entry.id   AF-A0A0F9N400-F1
#
_cell.length_a   1.000
_cell.length_b   1.000
_cell.length_c   1.000
_cell.angle_alpha   90.00
_cell.angle_beta   90.00
_cell.angle_gamma   90.00
#
_symmetry.space_group_name_H-M   'P 1'
#
loop_
_entity.id
_entity.type
_entity.pdbx_description
1 polymer ?
#
loop_
_entity_poly.entity_id
_entity_poly.type
_entity_poly.pdbx_seq_one_letter_code
_entity_poly.pdbx_strand_id
1 'polypeptide(L)'
;MDNGAQAAAAAVTDMESQSKPVNRFKLSSGIVLEFRHVPPAAVRRAMSMVEEPKVPTTFIPEKDREEENPNDPSYLRAMQEWVADVSDAAQKVAFILGVIPVDIPEGMYAVDDGEWIEELEAAGVPVPHETAAERRLSWLLYYAIISEDDLYLTTRMSLQKMGVTDAEVTAAIESFRGNAPLTPDPVLAAAAGSSDGDQLPDADSGGST
;
A
#
# COMPACT_ATOMS: atom_id res chain seq x y z
N MET A 1 -31.80 -23.37 -54.15
CA MET A 1 -30.39 -22.98 -53.90
C MET A 1 -30.43 -21.62 -53.22
N ASP A 2 -29.45 -21.29 -52.37
CA ASP A 2 -29.33 -20.07 -51.51
C ASP A 2 -29.94 -20.09 -50.09
N ASN A 3 -29.63 -21.10 -49.28
CA ASN A 3 -29.68 -21.01 -47.81
C ASN A 3 -28.28 -20.99 -47.15
N GLY A 4 -27.20 -20.97 -47.93
CA GLY A 4 -25.82 -21.09 -47.42
C GLY A 4 -25.14 -19.77 -47.07
N ALA A 5 -25.55 -18.65 -47.66
CA ALA A 5 -24.86 -17.37 -47.51
C ALA A 5 -25.29 -16.55 -46.28
N GLN A 6 -26.47 -16.83 -45.71
CA GLN A 6 -27.02 -16.05 -44.59
C GLN A 6 -26.54 -16.55 -43.21
N ALA A 7 -26.02 -17.78 -43.13
CA ALA A 7 -25.49 -18.35 -41.88
C ALA A 7 -24.04 -17.90 -41.57
N ALA A 8 -23.27 -17.45 -42.56
CA ALA A 8 -21.89 -17.00 -42.36
C ALA A 8 -21.78 -15.53 -41.88
N ALA A 9 -22.79 -14.70 -42.16
CA ALA A 9 -22.81 -13.30 -41.71
C ALA A 9 -23.24 -13.12 -40.25
N ALA A 10 -23.91 -14.11 -39.64
CA ALA A 10 -24.32 -14.08 -38.25
C ALA A 10 -23.22 -14.55 -37.27
N ALA A 11 -22.17 -15.22 -37.75
CA ALA A 11 -21.08 -15.74 -36.91
C ALA A 11 -19.92 -14.75 -36.71
N VAL A 12 -19.87 -13.64 -37.47
CA VAL A 12 -18.81 -12.63 -37.36
C VAL A 12 -19.16 -11.53 -36.33
N THR A 13 -20.43 -11.40 -35.96
CA THR A 13 -20.89 -10.36 -35.00
C THR A 13 -20.68 -10.76 -33.53
N ASP A 14 -20.45 -12.04 -33.23
CA ASP A 14 -20.31 -12.55 -31.85
C ASP A 14 -18.87 -12.61 -31.33
N MET A 15 -17.86 -12.28 -32.15
CA MET A 15 -16.45 -12.27 -31.70
C MET A 15 -15.96 -10.91 -31.18
N GLU A 16 -16.75 -9.83 -31.31
CA GLU A 16 -16.36 -8.49 -30.86
C GLU A 16 -16.76 -8.18 -29.40
N SER A 17 -17.48 -9.12 -28.75
CA SER A 17 -17.87 -9.02 -27.34
C SER A 17 -16.99 -9.90 -26.43
N GLN A 18 -15.69 -9.99 -26.71
CA GLN A 18 -14.72 -10.28 -25.66
C GLN A 18 -14.60 -9.03 -24.80
N SER A 19 -15.61 -8.86 -23.94
CA SER A 19 -15.71 -7.77 -22.98
C SER A 19 -14.43 -7.74 -22.16
N LYS A 20 -13.61 -6.71 -22.39
CA LYS A 20 -12.52 -6.37 -21.48
C LYS A 20 -13.10 -6.41 -20.06
N PRO A 21 -12.39 -7.00 -19.08
CA PRO A 21 -12.87 -7.01 -17.71
C PRO A 21 -13.27 -5.58 -17.34
N VAL A 22 -14.54 -5.40 -17.02
CA VAL A 22 -15.12 -4.09 -16.79
C VAL A 22 -14.57 -3.62 -15.44
N ASN A 23 -13.51 -2.82 -15.48
CA ASN A 23 -12.91 -2.20 -14.30
C ASN A 23 -13.73 -0.98 -13.87
N ARG A 24 -15.06 -1.09 -13.85
CA ARG A 24 -15.96 0.01 -13.49
C ARG A 24 -16.70 -0.29 -12.20
N PHE A 25 -16.87 0.73 -11.38
CA PHE A 25 -17.61 0.67 -10.13
C PHE A 25 -18.55 1.87 -10.05
N LYS A 26 -19.80 1.62 -9.64
CA LYS A 26 -20.77 2.68 -9.40
C LYS A 26 -20.80 2.98 -7.91
N LEU A 27 -20.46 4.21 -7.54
CA LEU A 27 -20.54 4.71 -6.17
C LEU A 27 -22.00 4.84 -5.71
N SER A 28 -22.23 4.95 -4.41
CA SER A 28 -23.56 5.23 -3.86
C SER A 28 -24.13 6.58 -4.29
N SER A 29 -23.27 7.56 -4.61
CA SER A 29 -23.65 8.83 -5.26
C SER A 29 -24.20 8.66 -6.68
N GLY A 30 -23.98 7.50 -7.30
CA GLY A 30 -24.38 7.19 -8.66
C GLY A 30 -23.29 7.43 -9.71
N ILE A 31 -22.20 8.10 -9.35
CA ILE A 31 -21.02 8.30 -10.20
C ILE A 31 -20.38 6.95 -10.53
N VAL A 32 -20.00 6.76 -11.80
CA VAL A 32 -19.29 5.56 -12.25
C VAL A 32 -17.81 5.89 -12.43
N LEU A 33 -16.96 5.16 -11.72
CA LEU A 33 -15.51 5.25 -11.79
C LEU A 33 -14.95 4.10 -12.64
N GLU A 34 -13.88 4.36 -13.38
CA GLU A 34 -13.01 3.36 -14.01
C GLU A 34 -11.67 3.29 -13.30
N PHE A 35 -11.22 2.07 -13.02
CA PHE A 35 -9.94 1.77 -12.36
C PHE A 35 -8.91 1.30 -13.37
N ARG A 36 -7.82 2.06 -13.51
CA ARG A 36 -6.68 1.79 -14.38
C ARG A 36 -5.48 1.30 -13.59
N HIS A 37 -4.56 0.65 -14.29
CA HIS A 37 -3.27 0.27 -13.71
C HIS A 37 -2.44 1.49 -13.36
N VAL A 38 -1.87 1.46 -12.15
CA VAL A 38 -1.01 2.53 -11.63
C VAL A 38 0.45 2.04 -11.71
N PRO A 39 1.38 2.82 -12.29
CA PRO A 39 2.79 2.43 -12.35
C PRO A 39 3.37 2.23 -10.93
N PRO A 40 3.84 1.02 -10.56
CA PRO A 40 4.32 0.75 -9.20
C PRO A 40 5.50 1.64 -8.79
N ALA A 41 6.34 2.05 -9.75
CA ALA A 41 7.45 2.96 -9.50
C ALA A 41 7.00 4.35 -9.02
N ALA A 42 5.86 4.86 -9.50
CA ALA A 42 5.33 6.15 -9.08
C ALA A 42 4.87 6.10 -7.61
N VAL A 43 4.19 5.01 -7.23
CA VAL A 43 3.76 4.77 -5.84
C VAL A 43 4.96 4.66 -4.93
N ARG A 44 5.93 3.79 -5.25
CA ARG A 44 7.15 3.62 -4.45
C ARG A 44 7.92 4.93 -4.30
N ARG A 45 7.98 5.74 -5.37
CA ARG A 45 8.62 7.05 -5.33
C ARG A 45 7.91 7.99 -4.34
N ALA A 46 6.59 8.07 -4.39
CA ALA A 46 5.83 8.91 -3.45
C ALA A 46 6.00 8.46 -2.00
N MET A 47 5.92 7.15 -1.74
CA MET A 47 6.19 6.59 -0.40
C MET A 47 7.59 6.97 0.11
N SER A 48 8.62 6.89 -0.75
CA SER A 48 9.99 7.24 -0.38
C SER A 48 10.24 8.73 -0.11
N MET A 49 9.28 9.61 -0.42
CA MET A 49 9.38 11.04 -0.14
C MET A 49 8.92 11.41 1.26
N VAL A 50 8.27 10.48 1.98
CA VAL A 50 7.87 10.66 3.37
C VAL A 50 9.06 10.32 4.28
N GLU A 51 9.54 11.31 5.04
CA GLU A 51 10.74 11.16 5.88
C GLU A 51 10.46 10.25 7.08
N GLU A 52 11.24 9.18 7.22
CA GLU A 52 11.15 8.27 8.36
C GLU A 52 11.64 8.96 9.64
N PRO A 53 10.89 8.89 10.75
CA PRO A 53 11.29 9.49 12.00
C PRO A 53 12.57 8.84 12.53
N LYS A 54 13.50 9.65 13.02
CA LYS A 54 14.77 9.17 13.57
C LYS A 54 14.55 8.64 14.99
N VAL A 55 15.19 7.51 15.31
CA VAL A 55 15.17 6.95 16.67
C VAL A 55 15.85 7.94 17.62
N PRO A 56 15.20 8.33 18.73
CA PRO A 56 15.81 9.24 19.68
C PRO A 56 16.94 8.55 20.44
N THR A 57 18.02 9.28 20.70
CA THR A 57 19.09 8.84 21.59
C THR A 57 18.75 9.24 23.03
N THR A 58 18.90 8.30 23.97
CA THR A 58 18.73 8.55 25.40
C THR A 58 20.01 8.16 26.12
N PHE A 59 20.47 9.01 27.04
CA PHE A 59 21.62 8.71 27.88
C PHE A 59 21.24 7.67 28.95
N ILE A 60 22.01 6.58 29.06
CA ILE A 60 21.82 5.53 30.06
C ILE A 60 22.89 5.71 31.16
N PRO A 61 22.53 6.23 32.36
CA PRO A 61 23.50 6.55 33.41
C PRO A 61 24.33 5.35 33.88
N GLU A 62 23.75 4.15 33.86
CA GLU A 62 24.41 2.91 34.27
C GLU A 62 25.57 2.51 33.35
N LYS A 63 25.53 2.94 32.09
CA LYS A 63 26.53 2.62 31.07
C LYS A 63 27.38 3.83 30.66
N ASP A 64 27.09 5.01 31.22
CA ASP A 64 27.73 6.29 30.91
C ASP A 64 27.83 6.56 29.39
N ARG A 65 26.79 6.17 28.64
CA ARG A 65 26.72 6.33 27.18
C ARG A 65 25.32 6.58 26.67
N GLU A 66 25.23 7.20 25.49
CA GLU A 66 23.99 7.34 24.75
C GLU A 66 23.68 6.05 23.98
N GLU A 67 22.43 5.60 24.05
CA GLU A 67 21.90 4.49 23.25
C GLU A 67 20.59 4.93 22.58
N GLU A 68 20.30 4.35 21.43
CA GLU A 68 19.01 4.52 20.75
C GLU A 68 17.88 3.93 21.63
N ASN A 69 16.81 4.70 21.80
CA ASN A 69 15.63 4.28 22.53
C ASN A 69 14.42 4.09 21.61
N PRO A 70 14.28 2.91 20.98
CA PRO A 70 13.15 2.61 20.10
C PRO A 70 11.80 2.50 20.86
N ASN A 71 11.84 2.44 22.19
CA ASN A 71 10.65 2.36 23.04
C ASN A 71 10.18 3.74 23.53
N ASP A 72 10.80 4.82 23.07
CA ASP A 72 10.36 6.17 23.41
C ASP A 72 8.92 6.42 22.93
N PRO A 73 7.98 6.83 23.81
CA PRO A 73 6.58 7.04 23.43
C PRO A 73 6.38 8.08 22.32
N SER A 74 7.23 9.11 22.26
CA SER A 74 7.15 10.13 21.22
C SER A 74 7.60 9.58 19.87
N TYR A 75 8.62 8.72 19.84
CA TYR A 75 9.06 8.01 18.65
C TYR A 75 7.99 7.02 18.15
N LEU A 76 7.38 6.25 19.05
CA LEU A 76 6.31 5.32 18.68
C LEU A 76 5.11 6.03 18.05
N ARG A 77 4.72 7.20 18.58
CA ARG A 77 3.68 8.03 17.98
C ARG A 77 4.10 8.57 16.60
N ALA A 78 5.32 9.11 16.49
CA ALA A 78 5.85 9.59 15.22
C ALA A 78 5.92 8.48 14.17
N MET A 79 6.22 7.25 14.59
CA MET A 79 6.22 6.07 13.72
C MET A 79 4.81 5.72 13.24
N GLN A 80 3.79 5.82 14.08
CA GLN A 80 2.40 5.62 13.68
C GLN A 80 1.93 6.69 12.67
N GLU A 81 2.27 7.95 12.93
CA GLU A 81 2.01 9.07 12.02
C GLU A 81 2.71 8.85 10.67
N TRP A 82 3.98 8.46 10.69
CA TRP A 82 4.73 8.13 9.47
C TRP A 82 4.10 7.00 8.65
N VAL A 83 3.63 5.92 9.30
CA VAL A 83 2.93 4.83 8.61
C VAL A 83 1.65 5.33 7.93
N ALA A 84 0.90 6.21 8.60
CA ALA A 84 -0.29 6.84 8.02
C ALA A 84 0.10 7.72 6.82
N ASP A 85 1.11 8.59 6.96
CA ASP A 85 1.59 9.47 5.89
C ASP A 85 2.09 8.72 4.65
N VAL A 86 2.81 7.60 4.85
CA VAL A 86 3.24 6.71 3.76
C VAL A 86 2.05 6.09 3.05
N SER A 87 1.03 5.66 3.80
CA SER A 87 -0.20 5.08 3.25
C SER A 87 -0.98 6.12 2.45
N ASP A 88 -1.12 7.33 2.99
CA ASP A 88 -1.75 8.47 2.33
C ASP A 88 -1.02 8.85 1.04
N ALA A 89 0.32 8.91 1.05
CA ALA A 89 1.10 9.19 -0.14
C ALA A 89 0.87 8.15 -1.24
N ALA A 90 0.83 6.87 -0.88
CA ALA A 90 0.52 5.78 -1.82
C ALA A 90 -0.91 5.90 -2.39
N GLN A 91 -1.90 6.15 -1.52
CA GLN A 91 -3.30 6.28 -1.91
C GLN A 91 -3.53 7.49 -2.84
N LYS A 92 -2.92 8.64 -2.54
CA LYS A 92 -2.99 9.83 -3.40
C LYS A 92 -2.53 9.52 -4.83
N VAL A 93 -1.38 8.86 -4.98
CA VAL A 93 -0.89 8.44 -6.31
C VAL A 93 -1.85 7.46 -6.97
N ALA A 94 -2.37 6.49 -6.21
CA ALA A 94 -3.30 5.49 -6.72
C ALA A 94 -4.59 6.13 -7.25
N PHE A 95 -5.16 7.10 -6.54
CA PHE A 95 -6.37 7.80 -6.95
C PHE A 95 -6.12 8.73 -8.13
N ILE A 96 -5.06 9.53 -8.08
CA ILE A 96 -4.71 10.45 -9.17
C ILE A 96 -4.42 9.68 -10.47
N LEU A 97 -3.66 8.59 -10.43
CA LEU A 97 -3.26 7.91 -11.67
C LEU A 97 -4.24 6.79 -12.08
N GLY A 98 -4.94 6.21 -11.11
CA GLY A 98 -5.73 4.99 -11.30
C GLY A 98 -7.23 5.21 -11.39
N VAL A 99 -7.78 6.32 -10.89
CA VAL A 99 -9.23 6.52 -10.80
C VAL A 99 -9.69 7.60 -11.75
N ILE A 100 -10.66 7.27 -12.61
CA ILE A 100 -11.19 8.17 -13.64
C ILE A 100 -12.71 8.12 -13.63
N PRO A 101 -13.41 9.26 -13.49
CA PRO A 101 -14.85 9.30 -13.65
C PRO A 101 -15.21 9.05 -15.12
N VAL A 102 -16.18 8.16 -15.34
CA VAL A 102 -16.67 7.80 -16.68
C VAL A 102 -18.09 8.29 -16.90
N ASP A 103 -18.92 8.25 -15.87
CA ASP A 103 -20.31 8.68 -15.92
C ASP A 103 -20.63 9.47 -14.65
N ILE A 104 -21.23 10.64 -14.84
CA ILE A 104 -21.64 11.54 -13.76
C ILE A 104 -23.15 11.73 -13.93
N PRO A 105 -23.98 11.34 -12.94
CA PRO A 105 -25.43 11.48 -13.02
C PRO A 105 -25.85 12.93 -13.27
N GLU A 106 -26.98 13.11 -13.94
CA GLU A 106 -27.60 14.42 -14.12
C GLU A 106 -27.86 15.08 -12.75
N GLY A 107 -27.49 16.36 -12.63
CA GLY A 107 -27.64 17.14 -11.40
C GLY A 107 -26.47 17.06 -10.42
N MET A 108 -25.41 16.30 -10.73
CA MET A 108 -24.15 16.34 -9.98
C MET A 108 -23.11 17.21 -10.69
N TYR A 109 -22.23 17.83 -9.91
CA TYR A 109 -21.12 18.63 -10.42
C TYR A 109 -19.99 17.74 -10.95
N ALA A 110 -19.49 18.08 -12.13
CA ALA A 110 -18.29 17.49 -12.71
C ALA A 110 -17.02 17.92 -11.97
N VAL A 111 -15.90 17.24 -12.25
CA VAL A 111 -14.59 17.56 -11.67
C VAL A 111 -14.19 19.01 -11.92
N ASP A 112 -14.47 19.52 -13.12
CA ASP A 112 -14.05 20.84 -13.58
C ASP A 112 -15.03 21.95 -13.19
N ASP A 113 -16.19 21.61 -12.64
CA ASP A 113 -17.19 22.58 -12.16
C ASP A 113 -16.69 23.21 -10.85
N GLY A 114 -16.88 24.53 -10.68
CA GLY A 114 -16.37 25.28 -9.52
C GLY A 114 -17.29 25.24 -8.32
N GLU A 115 -18.57 24.96 -8.56
CA GLU A 115 -19.66 25.11 -7.62
C GLU A 115 -19.51 24.19 -6.40
N TRP A 116 -19.06 22.94 -6.59
CA TRP A 116 -18.81 22.02 -5.46
C TRP A 116 -17.67 22.50 -4.55
N ILE A 117 -16.68 23.21 -5.11
CA ILE A 117 -15.58 23.80 -4.32
C ILE A 117 -16.12 24.96 -3.50
N GLU A 118 -16.89 25.86 -4.13
CA GLU A 118 -17.51 27.01 -3.46
C GLU A 118 -18.42 26.56 -2.32
N GLU A 119 -19.22 25.50 -2.52
CA GLU A 119 -20.07 24.92 -1.48
C GLU A 119 -19.26 24.36 -0.29
N LEU A 120 -18.18 23.62 -0.54
CA LEU A 120 -17.32 23.07 0.51
C LEU A 120 -16.55 24.16 1.26
N GLU A 121 -16.00 25.14 0.55
CA GLU A 121 -15.28 26.26 1.17
C GLU A 121 -16.22 27.16 1.97
N ALA A 122 -17.46 27.38 1.49
CA ALA A 122 -18.49 28.07 2.25
C ALA A 122 -18.88 27.32 3.54
N ALA A 123 -18.77 25.98 3.54
CA ALA A 123 -18.93 25.14 4.73
C ALA A 123 -17.68 25.13 5.65
N GLY A 124 -16.61 25.83 5.28
CA GLY A 124 -15.37 25.91 6.05
C GLY A 124 -14.40 24.73 5.83
N VAL A 125 -14.59 23.95 4.77
CA VAL A 125 -13.69 22.85 4.40
C VAL A 125 -12.68 23.39 3.39
N PRO A 126 -11.38 23.51 3.72
CA PRO A 126 -10.38 23.93 2.74
C PRO A 126 -10.17 22.81 1.71
N VAL A 127 -10.31 23.14 0.43
CA VAL A 127 -10.21 22.17 -0.67
C VAL A 127 -8.96 22.47 -1.49
N PRO A 128 -7.93 21.59 -1.52
CA PRO A 128 -6.80 21.75 -2.45
C PRO A 128 -7.27 21.61 -3.90
N HIS A 129 -6.99 22.59 -4.75
CA HIS A 129 -7.48 22.63 -6.14
C HIS A 129 -6.60 23.47 -7.09
N GLU A 130 -5.36 23.76 -6.70
CA GLU A 130 -4.40 24.59 -7.42
C GLU A 130 -3.96 23.93 -8.73
N THR A 131 -3.89 22.60 -8.75
CA THR A 131 -3.62 21.79 -9.94
C THR A 131 -4.82 20.92 -10.31
N ALA A 132 -4.95 20.56 -11.59
CA ALA A 132 -6.00 19.64 -12.05
C ALA A 132 -5.93 18.27 -11.35
N ALA A 133 -4.74 17.83 -10.93
CA ALA A 133 -4.55 16.59 -10.20
C ALA A 133 -5.11 16.69 -8.77
N GLU A 134 -4.80 17.77 -8.06
CA GLU A 134 -5.34 18.05 -6.72
C GLU A 134 -6.85 18.25 -6.78
N ARG A 135 -7.34 19.04 -7.72
CA ARG A 135 -8.79 19.26 -7.92
C ARG A 135 -9.54 17.95 -8.09
N ARG A 136 -9.05 17.05 -8.95
CA ARG A 136 -9.68 15.73 -9.17
C ARG A 136 -9.62 14.85 -7.93
N LEU A 137 -8.50 14.83 -7.23
CA LEU A 137 -8.38 14.07 -5.98
C LEU A 137 -9.36 14.60 -4.92
N SER A 138 -9.42 15.91 -4.75
CA SER A 138 -10.34 16.58 -3.85
C SER A 138 -11.81 16.35 -4.23
N TRP A 139 -12.16 16.45 -5.52
CA TRP A 139 -13.50 16.12 -6.02
C TRP A 139 -13.87 14.68 -5.68
N LEU A 140 -12.94 13.73 -5.89
CA LEU A 140 -13.17 12.33 -5.59
C LEU A 140 -13.42 12.12 -4.09
N LEU A 141 -12.57 12.69 -3.22
CA LEU A 141 -12.58 12.45 -1.78
C LEU A 141 -13.69 13.21 -1.04
N TYR A 142 -14.01 14.44 -1.44
CA TYR A 142 -14.91 15.32 -0.71
C TYR A 142 -16.30 15.44 -1.33
N TYR A 143 -16.47 15.07 -2.60
CA TYR A 143 -17.74 15.21 -3.31
C TYR A 143 -18.27 13.88 -3.86
N ALA A 144 -17.46 13.12 -4.63
CA ALA A 144 -17.95 11.93 -5.31
C ALA A 144 -18.20 10.75 -4.36
N ILE A 145 -17.29 10.52 -3.40
CA ILE A 145 -17.38 9.46 -2.39
C ILE A 145 -18.16 9.99 -1.19
N ILE A 146 -19.40 9.55 -1.04
CA ILE A 146 -20.32 10.04 0.02
C ILE A 146 -20.48 9.06 1.19
N SER A 147 -19.83 7.89 1.14
CA SER A 147 -19.94 6.85 2.16
C SER A 147 -18.59 6.19 2.46
N GLU A 148 -18.44 5.67 3.68
CA GLU A 148 -17.24 4.92 4.09
C GLU A 148 -17.08 3.63 3.28
N ASP A 149 -18.18 2.97 2.93
CA ASP A 149 -18.16 1.76 2.09
C ASP A 149 -17.61 2.05 0.69
N ASP A 150 -18.03 3.18 0.09
CA ASP A 150 -17.49 3.62 -1.20
C ASP A 150 -16.00 3.94 -1.12
N LEU A 151 -15.57 4.59 -0.03
CA LEU A 151 -14.15 4.89 0.21
C LEU A 151 -13.33 3.60 0.32
N TYR A 152 -13.82 2.65 1.12
CA TYR A 152 -13.20 1.34 1.30
C TYR A 152 -13.09 0.57 -0.03
N LEU A 153 -14.19 0.49 -0.78
CA LEU A 153 -14.23 -0.22 -2.06
C LEU A 153 -13.33 0.44 -3.12
N THR A 154 -13.36 1.77 -3.22
CA THR A 154 -12.50 2.53 -4.13
C THR A 154 -11.02 2.33 -3.79
N THR A 155 -10.67 2.36 -2.51
CA THR A 155 -9.32 2.10 -2.02
C THR A 155 -8.88 0.68 -2.38
N ARG A 156 -9.69 -0.33 -2.06
CA ARG A 156 -9.40 -1.73 -2.35
C ARG A 156 -9.23 -1.99 -3.84
N MET A 157 -10.11 -1.44 -4.69
CA MET A 157 -10.01 -1.59 -6.14
C MET A 157 -8.76 -0.91 -6.71
N SER A 158 -8.37 0.23 -6.16
CA SER A 158 -7.14 0.93 -6.56
C SER A 158 -5.90 0.13 -6.18
N LEU A 159 -5.86 -0.46 -4.98
CA LEU A 159 -4.77 -1.33 -4.53
C LEU A 159 -4.61 -2.56 -5.42
N GLN A 160 -5.71 -3.21 -5.80
CA GLN A 160 -5.68 -4.34 -6.74
C GLN A 160 -5.06 -3.97 -8.10
N LYS A 161 -5.18 -2.71 -8.54
CA LYS A 161 -4.59 -2.25 -9.80
C LYS A 161 -3.10 -1.89 -9.71
N MET A 162 -2.57 -1.72 -8.50
CA MET A 162 -1.14 -1.48 -8.26
C MET A 162 -0.30 -2.75 -8.37
N GLY A 163 -0.92 -3.91 -8.59
CA GLY A 163 -0.25 -5.20 -8.78
C GLY A 163 0.00 -5.96 -7.49
N VAL A 164 -0.10 -5.33 -6.31
CA VAL A 164 -0.04 -6.04 -5.04
C VAL A 164 -1.35 -6.79 -4.85
N THR A 165 -1.34 -8.08 -5.17
CA THR A 165 -2.49 -8.95 -4.88
C THR A 165 -2.27 -9.67 -3.55
N ASP A 166 -3.34 -9.96 -2.82
CA ASP A 166 -3.26 -10.81 -1.62
C ASP A 166 -2.60 -12.17 -1.94
N ALA A 167 -2.73 -12.63 -3.19
CA ALA A 167 -2.04 -13.82 -3.69
C ALA A 167 -0.52 -13.67 -3.74
N GLU A 168 0.02 -12.50 -4.09
CA GLU A 168 1.47 -12.23 -4.04
C GLU A 168 1.98 -12.13 -2.60
N VAL A 169 1.21 -11.50 -1.71
CA VAL A 169 1.53 -11.46 -0.27
C VAL A 169 1.50 -12.87 0.31
N THR A 170 0.49 -13.67 -0.03
CA THR A 170 0.34 -15.06 0.41
C THR A 170 1.48 -15.92 -0.16
N ALA A 171 1.80 -15.81 -1.44
CA ALA A 171 2.90 -16.53 -2.07
C ALA A 171 4.26 -16.15 -1.47
N ALA A 172 4.47 -14.88 -1.12
CA ALA A 172 5.67 -14.45 -0.41
C ALA A 172 5.75 -15.09 0.99
N ILE A 173 4.67 -15.05 1.77
CA ILE A 173 4.60 -15.70 3.09
C ILE A 173 4.83 -17.21 2.98
N GLU A 174 4.24 -17.87 1.98
CA GLU A 174 4.41 -19.30 1.72
C GLU A 174 5.86 -19.62 1.31
N SER A 175 6.53 -18.75 0.54
CA SER A 175 7.94 -18.93 0.18
C SER A 175 8.88 -18.85 1.39
N PHE A 176 8.57 -17.99 2.38
CA PHE A 176 9.31 -17.93 3.64
C PHE A 176 9.05 -19.16 4.53
N ARG A 177 7.84 -19.73 4.48
CA ARG A 177 7.49 -20.97 5.22
C ARG A 177 7.98 -22.24 4.52
N GLY A 178 8.14 -22.20 3.20
CA GLY A 178 8.47 -23.33 2.34
C GLY A 178 9.96 -23.54 2.11
N ASN A 179 10.82 -22.60 2.51
CA ASN A 179 12.24 -22.88 2.66
C ASN A 179 12.40 -23.87 3.82
N ALA A 180 12.60 -25.13 3.43
CA ALA A 180 12.93 -26.25 4.28
C ALA A 180 13.89 -25.83 5.41
N PRO A 181 13.79 -26.45 6.61
CA PRO A 181 14.78 -26.23 7.65
C PRO A 181 16.16 -26.30 7.00
N LEU A 182 16.99 -25.28 7.23
CA LEU A 182 18.42 -25.34 6.97
C LEU A 182 18.88 -26.65 7.60
N THR A 183 18.97 -27.71 6.80
CA THR A 183 19.62 -28.94 7.21
C THR A 183 21.03 -28.45 7.48
N PRO A 184 21.49 -28.43 8.75
CA PRO A 184 22.85 -28.01 9.03
C PRO A 184 23.73 -28.89 8.14
N ASP A 185 24.52 -28.23 7.30
CA ASP A 185 25.41 -28.92 6.38
C ASP A 185 26.22 -29.92 7.20
N PRO A 186 26.07 -31.24 7.01
CA PRO A 186 26.74 -32.24 7.85
C PRO A 186 28.26 -32.13 7.76
N VAL A 187 28.79 -31.35 6.81
CA VAL A 187 30.21 -31.03 6.67
C VAL A 187 30.71 -30.05 7.76
N LEU A 188 29.85 -29.23 8.37
CA LEU A 188 30.24 -28.33 9.48
C LEU A 188 30.04 -28.94 10.87
N ALA A 189 29.19 -29.96 11.02
CA ALA A 189 29.02 -30.67 12.29
C ALA A 189 30.27 -31.47 12.69
N ALA A 190 31.15 -31.80 11.74
CA ALA A 190 32.41 -32.52 12.01
C ALA A 190 33.55 -31.62 12.52
N ALA A 191 33.40 -30.28 12.51
CA ALA A 191 34.43 -29.34 12.96
C ALA A 191 34.22 -28.82 14.39
N ALA A 192 33.09 -29.12 15.03
CA ALA A 192 32.81 -28.74 16.43
C ALA A 192 33.47 -29.68 17.47
N GLY A 193 34.38 -30.56 17.04
CA GLY A 193 35.24 -31.38 17.89
C GLY A 193 36.59 -30.74 18.24
N SER A 194 36.81 -29.47 17.90
CA SER A 194 38.03 -28.75 18.31
C SER A 194 37.95 -28.42 19.80
N SER A 195 38.47 -29.36 20.58
CA SER A 195 39.06 -29.17 21.89
C SER A 195 40.15 -28.08 21.84
N ASP A 196 39.77 -26.82 21.91
CA ASP A 196 40.58 -25.71 22.40
C ASP A 196 39.68 -25.03 23.44
N GLY A 197 39.95 -25.02 24.73
CA GLY A 197 41.26 -24.96 25.38
C GLY A 197 41.22 -23.86 26.44
N ASP A 198 40.11 -23.71 27.16
CA ASP A 198 40.00 -22.83 28.33
C ASP A 198 39.73 -23.71 29.56
N GLN A 199 40.78 -24.42 29.99
CA GLN A 199 40.86 -24.90 31.36
C GLN A 199 41.06 -23.68 32.26
N LEU A 200 40.01 -23.29 32.98
CA LEU A 200 40.16 -22.39 34.12
C LEU A 200 41.04 -23.09 35.17
N PRO A 201 42.09 -22.44 35.69
CA PRO A 201 42.90 -23.02 36.76
C PRO A 201 42.04 -23.23 38.01
N ASP A 202 42.09 -24.44 38.55
CA ASP A 202 41.46 -24.80 39.81
C ASP A 202 41.94 -23.84 40.92
N ALA A 203 40.97 -23.25 41.61
CA ALA A 203 41.22 -22.41 42.77
C ALA A 203 41.82 -23.26 43.90
N ASP A 204 43.11 -23.06 44.14
CA ASP A 204 43.88 -23.59 45.24
C ASP A 204 43.18 -23.24 46.58
N SER A 205 42.63 -24.28 47.22
CA SER A 205 42.02 -24.19 48.55
C SER A 205 43.12 -24.32 49.59
N GLY A 206 43.91 -23.26 49.71
CA GLY A 206 44.89 -23.07 50.78
C GLY A 206 44.18 -22.95 52.13
N GLY A 207 44.18 -24.03 52.90
CA GLY A 207 43.85 -24.02 54.31
C GLY A 207 44.83 -23.16 55.11
N SER A 208 44.33 -22.52 56.16
CA SER A 208 45.17 -22.04 57.26
C SER A 208 44.48 -22.36 58.58
N THR A 209 45.26 -23.05 59.39
CA THR A 209 45.12 -23.42 60.80
C THR A 209 44.90 -22.23 61.72
#